data_AF-A0A6J0LGL1-F1
#
_entry.id   AF-A0A6J0LGL1-F1
#
_cell.length_a   1.000
_cell.length_b   1.000
_cell.length_c   1.000
_cell.angle_alpha   90.00
_cell.angle_beta   90.00
_cell.angle_gamma   90.00
#
_symmetry.space_group_name_H-M   'P 1'
#
loop_
_entity.id
_entity.type
_entity.pdbx_description
1 polymer ?
#
loop_
_entity_poly.entity_id
_entity_poly.type
_entity_poly.pdbx_seq_one_letter_code
_entity_poly.pdbx_strand_id
1 'polypeptide(L)'
;MDEIRSADPVLATYLEDADVRLWSQVHCHGDTYNLKTSNIAESINSALKPARGFSISFLLEFIREKLGKWCWKRREDALSLTSEHSRGVEHLLAIQSEIEDTMSVQPIDG
;
A
#
# COMPACT_ATOMS: atom_id res chain seq x y z
N MET A 1 -12.41 -1.03 -20.00
CA MET A 1 -13.00 -2.38 -20.10
C MET A 1 -13.06 -2.88 -21.53
N ASP A 2 -13.32 -2.01 -22.52
CA ASP A 2 -13.42 -2.42 -23.93
C ASP A 2 -12.13 -3.05 -24.50
N GLU A 3 -10.95 -2.54 -24.13
CA GLU A 3 -9.67 -3.14 -24.52
C GLU A 3 -9.47 -4.54 -23.93
N ILE A 4 -9.84 -4.75 -22.67
CA ILE A 4 -9.75 -6.06 -21.98
C ILE A 4 -10.74 -7.03 -22.60
N ARG A 5 -11.98 -6.59 -22.89
CA ARG A 5 -13.01 -7.41 -23.54
C ARG A 5 -12.61 -7.84 -24.96
N SER A 6 -11.85 -7.00 -25.67
CA SER A 6 -11.28 -7.33 -26.98
C SER A 6 -10.18 -8.39 -26.88
N ALA A 7 -9.36 -8.36 -25.82
CA ALA A 7 -8.28 -9.32 -25.60
C ALA A 7 -8.73 -10.65 -25.00
N ASP A 8 -9.61 -10.61 -23.99
CA ASP A 8 -10.22 -11.78 -23.34
C ASP A 8 -11.63 -11.43 -22.81
N PRO A 9 -12.69 -11.88 -23.51
CA PRO A 9 -14.05 -11.57 -23.12
C PRO A 9 -14.49 -12.27 -21.83
N VAL A 10 -13.91 -13.44 -21.50
CA VAL A 10 -14.26 -14.18 -20.27
C VAL A 10 -13.68 -13.48 -19.06
N LEU A 11 -12.42 -13.04 -19.17
CA LEU A 11 -11.78 -12.24 -18.13
C LEU A 11 -12.52 -10.91 -17.91
N ALA A 12 -12.98 -10.26 -18.98
CA ALA A 12 -13.73 -9.03 -18.88
C ALA A 12 -15.05 -9.22 -18.10
N THR A 13 -15.82 -10.28 -18.38
CA THR A 13 -17.04 -10.57 -17.63
C THR A 13 -16.76 -10.92 -16.17
N TYR A 14 -15.73 -11.72 -15.90
CA TYR A 14 -15.32 -12.04 -14.52
C TYR A 14 -14.94 -10.78 -13.74
N LEU A 15 -14.22 -9.85 -14.38
CA LEU A 15 -13.85 -8.58 -13.77
C LEU A 15 -15.08 -7.71 -13.54
N GLU A 16 -16.03 -7.63 -14.47
CA GLU A 16 -17.27 -6.86 -14.27
C GLU A 16 -18.16 -7.42 -13.14
N ASP A 17 -18.22 -8.74 -13.01
CA ASP A 17 -18.93 -9.41 -11.91
C ASP A 17 -18.22 -9.23 -10.56
N ALA A 18 -16.89 -9.15 -10.58
CA ALA A 18 -16.11 -8.78 -9.40
C ALA A 18 -16.28 -7.28 -9.14
N ASP A 19 -16.81 -6.89 -7.98
CA ASP A 19 -16.91 -5.48 -7.61
C ASP A 19 -15.58 -4.75 -7.87
N VAL A 20 -15.63 -3.66 -8.64
CA VAL A 20 -14.48 -2.83 -9.04
C VAL A 20 -13.66 -2.38 -7.82
N ARG A 21 -14.28 -2.28 -6.64
CA ARG A 21 -13.63 -1.98 -5.36
C ARG A 21 -12.74 -3.10 -4.83
N LEU A 22 -12.97 -4.33 -5.28
CA LEU A 22 -12.16 -5.52 -4.99
C LEU A 22 -11.02 -5.71 -6.01
N TRP A 23 -10.99 -4.91 -7.07
CA TRP A 23 -9.89 -4.96 -8.03
C TRP A 23 -8.64 -4.38 -7.36
N SER A 24 -7.68 -5.26 -7.07
CA SER A 24 -6.56 -5.00 -6.17
C SER A 24 -5.58 -3.90 -6.61
N GLN A 25 -5.83 -3.20 -7.72
CA GLN A 25 -4.85 -2.27 -8.30
C GLN A 25 -5.40 -0.95 -8.85
N VAL A 26 -6.71 -0.79 -9.08
CA VAL A 26 -7.22 0.39 -9.79
C VAL A 26 -7.90 1.42 -8.86
N HIS A 27 -8.26 1.02 -7.64
CA HIS A 27 -8.95 1.91 -6.68
C HIS A 27 -8.14 2.25 -5.41
N CYS A 28 -6.82 2.16 -5.44
CA CYS A 28 -6.00 2.78 -4.40
C CYS A 28 -5.70 4.22 -4.84
N HIS A 29 -6.41 5.21 -4.28
CA HIS A 29 -6.11 6.64 -4.49
C HIS A 29 -4.81 7.10 -3.78
N GLY A 30 -4.17 6.19 -3.04
CA GLY A 30 -2.83 6.41 -2.51
C GLY A 30 -1.79 5.91 -3.50
N ASP A 31 -0.80 6.74 -3.77
CA ASP A 31 0.40 6.39 -4.52
C ASP A 31 0.97 5.04 -4.04
N THR A 32 0.79 3.99 -4.83
CA THR A 32 1.47 2.70 -4.63
C THR A 32 2.94 2.76 -5.08
N TYR A 33 3.64 3.85 -4.75
CA TYR A 33 5.10 3.93 -4.86
C TYR A 33 5.74 3.35 -3.60
N ASN A 34 5.62 2.04 -3.37
CA ASN A 34 6.58 1.36 -2.47
C ASN A 34 6.61 -0.17 -2.55
N LEU A 35 5.75 -0.83 -3.32
CA LEU A 35 5.73 -2.29 -3.34
C LEU A 35 6.87 -2.90 -4.18
N LYS A 36 7.44 -2.12 -5.12
CA LYS A 36 8.45 -2.59 -6.10
C LYS A 36 9.89 -2.17 -5.82
N THR A 37 10.17 -1.50 -4.70
CA THR A 37 11.52 -1.08 -4.32
C THR A 37 12.22 -2.18 -3.52
N SER A 38 13.51 -2.44 -3.80
CA SER A 38 14.34 -3.48 -3.14
C SER A 38 14.31 -3.42 -1.61
N ASN A 39 13.88 -2.29 -1.06
CA ASN A 39 13.69 -2.01 0.35
C ASN A 39 12.81 -3.06 1.07
N ILE A 40 11.77 -3.63 0.44
CA ILE A 40 10.96 -4.67 1.11
C ILE A 40 11.79 -5.95 1.33
N ALA A 41 12.46 -6.42 0.28
CA ALA A 41 13.30 -7.61 0.37
C ALA A 41 14.48 -7.38 1.32
N GLU A 42 15.09 -6.19 1.31
CA GLU A 42 16.16 -5.82 2.24
C GLU A 42 15.66 -5.72 3.68
N SER A 43 14.50 -5.11 3.92
CA SER A 43 13.90 -4.98 5.25
C SER A 43 13.52 -6.34 5.83
N ILE A 44 12.91 -7.22 5.03
CA ILE A 44 12.63 -8.61 5.42
C ILE A 44 13.95 -9.33 5.71
N ASN A 45 14.94 -9.24 4.82
CA ASN A 45 16.24 -9.88 5.04
C ASN A 45 16.93 -9.38 6.31
N SER A 46 16.85 -8.08 6.59
CA SER A 46 17.39 -7.46 7.80
C SER A 46 16.66 -7.96 9.05
N ALA A 47 15.34 -8.01 9.02
CA ALA A 47 14.52 -8.51 10.12
C ALA A 47 14.79 -10.00 10.42
N LEU A 48 15.15 -10.78 9.39
CA LEU A 48 15.48 -12.20 9.51
C LEU A 48 16.96 -12.48 9.83
N LYS A 49 17.86 -11.48 9.80
CA LYS A 49 19.28 -11.66 10.15
C LYS A 49 19.48 -12.40 11.48
N PRO A 50 18.73 -12.11 12.57
CA PRO A 50 18.91 -12.80 13.85
C PRO A 50 18.55 -14.29 13.82
N ALA A 51 17.73 -14.72 12.86
CA ALA A 51 17.30 -16.11 12.71
C ALA A 51 18.13 -16.88 11.65
N ARG A 52 19.12 -16.25 11.02
CA ARG A 52 20.00 -16.93 10.07
C ARG A 52 20.92 -17.91 10.82
N GLY A 53 21.02 -19.14 10.31
CA GLY A 53 21.83 -20.21 10.90
C GLY A 53 21.10 -21.13 11.89
N PHE A 54 19.84 -20.82 12.21
CA PHE A 54 18.97 -21.72 12.96
C PHE A 54 18.29 -22.77 12.06
N SER A 55 17.62 -23.75 12.66
CA SER A 55 16.86 -24.75 11.91
C SER A 55 15.73 -24.10 11.12
N ILE A 56 15.31 -24.75 10.02
CA ILE A 56 14.20 -24.27 9.18
C ILE A 56 12.92 -24.08 10.00
N SER A 57 12.65 -25.00 10.94
CA SER A 57 11.49 -24.90 11.84
C SER A 57 11.53 -23.63 12.69
N PHE A 58 12.70 -23.25 13.20
CA PHE A 58 12.85 -22.02 13.99
C PHE A 58 12.63 -20.77 13.13
N LEU A 59 13.18 -20.77 11.90
CA LEU A 59 13.01 -19.66 10.96
C LEU A 59 11.53 -19.44 10.62
N LEU A 60 10.76 -20.52 10.43
CA LEU A 60 9.33 -20.44 10.14
C LEU A 60 8.53 -19.84 11.31
N GLU A 61 8.78 -20.32 12.55
CA GLU A 61 8.12 -19.75 13.73
C GLU A 61 8.51 -18.28 13.94
N PHE A 62 9.77 -17.94 13.71
CA PHE A 62 10.25 -16.57 13.81
C PHE A 62 9.57 -15.65 12.77
N ILE A 63 9.46 -16.08 11.51
CA ILE A 63 8.74 -15.34 10.46
C ILE A 63 7.27 -15.15 10.85
N ARG A 64 6.61 -16.22 11.28
CA ARG A 64 5.21 -16.20 11.70
C ARG A 64 4.98 -15.22 12.85
N GLU A 65 5.83 -15.22 13.86
CA GLU A 65 5.74 -14.30 15.00
C GLU A 65 5.93 -12.84 14.54
N LYS A 66 6.94 -12.57 13.71
CA LYS A 66 7.21 -11.21 13.20
C LYS A 66 6.08 -10.67 12.34
N LEU A 67 5.61 -11.45 11.36
CA LEU A 67 4.48 -11.08 10.51
C LEU A 67 3.20 -10.93 11.33
N GLY A 68 2.95 -11.82 12.29
CA GLY A 68 1.79 -11.74 13.18
C GLY A 68 1.76 -10.42 13.95
N LYS A 69 2.89 -10.05 14.59
CA LYS A 69 3.01 -8.76 15.30
C LYS A 69 2.84 -7.56 14.38
N TRP A 70 3.42 -7.58 13.18
CA TRP A 70 3.27 -6.49 12.22
C TRP A 70 1.84 -6.33 11.70
N CYS A 71 1.18 -7.43 11.32
CA CYS A 71 -0.21 -7.39 10.87
C CYS A 71 -1.14 -6.92 12.00
N TRP A 72 -0.93 -7.41 13.22
CA TRP A 72 -1.70 -6.96 14.38
C TRP A 72 -1.51 -5.46 14.62
N LYS A 73 -0.27 -4.96 14.64
CA LYS A 73 0.02 -3.54 14.84
C LYS A 73 -0.61 -2.68 13.75
N ARG A 74 -0.48 -3.05 12.47
CA ARG A 74 -1.09 -2.33 11.36
C ARG A 74 -2.61 -2.31 11.43
N ARG A 75 -3.23 -3.42 11.84
CA ARG A 75 -4.68 -3.49 12.04
C ARG A 75 -5.11 -2.55 13.16
N GLU A 76 -4.41 -2.57 14.29
CA GLU A 76 -4.69 -1.66 15.41
C GLU A 76 -4.54 -0.19 14.99
N ASP A 77 -3.46 0.11 14.27
CA ASP A 77 -3.22 1.45 13.74
C ASP A 77 -4.34 1.88 12.78
N ALA A 78 -4.77 0.98 11.89
CA ALA A 78 -5.88 1.24 10.97
C ALA A 78 -7.22 1.46 11.68
N LEU A 79 -7.50 0.70 12.75
CA LEU A 79 -8.71 0.87 13.56
C LEU A 79 -8.66 2.16 14.40
N SER A 80 -7.46 2.65 14.71
CA SER A 80 -7.24 3.90 15.43
C SER A 80 -7.33 5.14 14.54
N LEU A 81 -7.35 4.97 13.21
CA LEU A 81 -7.49 6.09 12.27
C LEU A 81 -8.93 6.60 12.31
N THR A 82 -9.05 7.92 12.47
CA THR A 82 -10.33 8.64 12.40
C THR A 82 -10.63 9.13 10.98
N SER A 83 -9.62 9.12 10.10
CA SER A 83 -9.72 9.59 8.71
C SER A 83 -9.62 8.43 7.71
N GLU A 84 -10.06 8.67 6.48
CA GLU A 84 -10.00 7.65 5.41
C GLU A 84 -8.57 7.29 4.99
N HIS A 85 -7.60 8.17 5.20
CA HIS A 85 -6.22 7.95 4.76
C HIS A 85 -5.29 7.53 5.89
N SER A 86 -4.22 6.82 5.53
CA SER A 86 -3.19 6.44 6.49
C SER A 86 -2.51 7.68 7.09
N ARG A 87 -2.06 7.60 8.34
CA ARG A 87 -1.39 8.72 9.03
C ARG A 87 -0.22 9.33 8.25
N GLY A 88 0.52 8.52 7.48
CA GLY A 88 1.60 9.00 6.62
C GLY A 88 1.09 9.84 5.45
N VAL A 89 -0.05 9.48 4.87
CA VAL A 89 -0.70 10.24 3.79
C VAL A 89 -1.28 11.54 4.35
N GLU A 90 -1.96 11.49 5.50
CA GLU A 90 -2.47 12.70 6.19
C GLU A 90 -1.33 13.68 6.49
N HIS A 91 -0.18 13.19 6.92
CA HIS A 91 1.00 14.01 7.17
C HIS A 91 1.54 14.66 5.88
N LEU A 92 1.54 13.93 4.76
CA LEU A 92 1.95 14.49 3.47
C LEU A 92 0.96 15.55 2.97
N LEU A 93 -0.34 15.31 3.13
CA LEU A 93 -1.40 16.27 2.79
C LEU A 93 -1.28 17.55 3.64
N ALA A 94 -1.01 17.40 4.95
CA ALA A 94 -0.77 18.55 5.83
C ALA A 94 0.42 19.40 5.36
N ILE A 95 1.54 18.77 5.00
CA ILE A 95 2.71 19.49 4.45
C ILE A 95 2.36 20.20 3.15
N GLN A 96 1.61 19.56 2.25
CA GLN A 96 1.23 20.16 0.97
C GLN A 96 0.29 21.35 1.17
N SER A 97 -0.68 21.25 2.07
CA SER A 97 -1.56 22.37 2.43
C SER A 97 -0.79 23.59 2.92
N GLU A 98 0.24 23.40 3.75
CA GLU A 98 1.09 24.51 4.23
C GLU A 98 1.91 25.15 3.10
N ILE A 99 2.35 24.36 2.12
CA ILE A 99 3.06 24.85 0.93
C ILE A 99 2.10 25.63 0.03
N GLU A 100 0.87 25.15 -0.17
CA GLU A 100 -0.15 25.84 -0.97
C GLU A 100 -0.52 27.20 -0.36
N ASP A 101 -0.64 27.30 0.96
CA ASP A 101 -0.90 28.56 1.67
C ASP A 101 0.22 29.61 1.49
N THR A 102 1.43 29.19 1.12
CA THR A 102 2.57 30.09 0.86
C THR A 102 2.75 30.42 -0.63
N MET A 103 1.97 29.83 -1.52
CA MET A 103 2.05 30.07 -2.96
C MET A 103 1.10 31.19 -3.40
N SER A 104 1.66 32.25 -4.00
CA SER A 104 0.89 33.29 -4.70
C SER A 104 0.56 32.80 -6.11
N VAL A 105 -0.73 32.55 -6.37
CA VAL A 105 -1.22 32.13 -7.68
C VAL A 105 -1.51 33.37 -8.54
N GLN A 106 -0.84 33.48 -9.69
CA GLN A 106 -1.16 34.50 -10.70
C GLN A 106 -2.33 34.01 -11.55
N PRO A 107 -3.35 34.85 -11.80
CA PRO A 107 -4.44 34.49 -12.71
C PRO A 107 -3.89 34.29 -14.12
N ILE A 108 -4.44 33.31 -14.83
CA ILE A 108 -4.12 33.09 -16.25
C ILE A 108 -4.94 34.12 -17.03
N ASP A 109 -4.28 35.07 -17.66
CA ASP A 109 -4.92 36.02 -18.56
C ASP A 109 -5.58 35.25 -19.71
N GLY A 110 -6.91 35.42 -19.84
CA GLY A 110 -7.74 34.82 -20.88
C GLY A 110 -7.82 35.65 -22.15
#